data_AF-A0A8T5GS25-F1
#
_entry.id   AF-A0A8T5GS25-F1
#
_cell.length_a   1.000
_cell.length_b   1.000
_cell.length_c   1.000
_cell.angle_alpha   90.00
_cell.angle_beta   90.00
_cell.angle_gamma   90.00
#
_symmetry.space_group_name_H-M   'P 1'
#
loop_
_entity.id
_entity.type
_entity.pdbx_description
1 polymer ?
#
loop_
_entity_poly.entity_id
_entity_poly.type
_entity_poly.pdbx_seq_one_letter_code
_entity_poly.pdbx_strand_id
1 'polypeptide(L)'
;MAEVLLSIKGAEVRRGMGIVLSSFDLQVNSGDIVVIHGANGSGKSTVIETAARLLPMEKGQVSHHQHLTLHSDGRRKKPIKPFGLTLQSNGVIGSETIENHLRTVAALAGKEVDLAPLLESYDIQHRTQDIIAHLSGGQQRKVAVLAGLLPAMVCDEPTLVLLDEPDAGLDDAAIKTLTQHIASLASAGHGLLIASHNPSLREIGTKLHNLEAEKTGVVNAAEPWKTRGQPTQTRNILFRTGHRYASSTHAGLARNGLAALMVFGCMLALGDPSILPSGLWLTGGILAPAFASGLAGDPTSHLMQEARANDWWRSQGQRTPSALGLGVLIGGVVTAGACYVCIGEIEIMLVLIGAIMCEGTMGGVRLLHASTQRLARPNAVFIRLLLPAFILPWALIVSWAAGL
;
A
#
# COMPACT_ATOMS: atom_id res chain seq x y z
N MET A 1 10.14 -9.29 32.91
CA MET A 1 9.03 -8.41 32.51
C MET A 1 8.79 -8.65 31.03
N ALA A 2 7.54 -8.78 30.59
CA ALA A 2 7.22 -8.99 29.18
C ALA A 2 7.66 -7.77 28.33
N GLU A 3 8.18 -8.02 27.13
CA GLU A 3 8.58 -6.96 26.19
C GLU A 3 7.36 -6.12 25.78
N VAL A 4 7.51 -4.80 25.71
CA VAL A 4 6.44 -3.90 25.27
C VAL A 4 6.47 -3.75 23.75
N LEU A 5 5.47 -4.30 23.07
CA LEU A 5 5.41 -4.31 21.60
C LEU A 5 4.72 -3.07 21.03
N LEU A 6 3.68 -2.57 21.70
CA LEU A 6 3.01 -1.30 21.36
C LEU A 6 2.83 -0.45 22.61
N SER A 7 3.11 0.84 22.49
CA SER A 7 2.72 1.85 23.48
C SER A 7 2.16 3.08 22.78
N ILE A 8 0.92 3.42 23.11
CA ILE A 8 0.27 4.69 22.78
C ILE A 8 0.23 5.48 24.08
N LYS A 9 0.73 6.72 24.05
CA LYS A 9 0.75 7.59 25.23
C LYS A 9 0.12 8.94 24.96
N GLY A 10 -0.91 9.30 25.75
CA GLY A 10 -1.59 10.60 25.71
C GLY A 10 -2.08 11.00 24.31
N ALA A 11 -2.55 10.04 23.51
CA ALA A 11 -2.91 10.30 22.12
C ALA A 11 -4.20 11.13 22.03
N GLU A 12 -4.12 12.24 21.28
CA GLU A 12 -5.28 13.05 20.90
C GLU A 12 -5.43 12.99 19.38
N VAL A 13 -6.54 12.41 18.90
CA VAL A 13 -6.77 12.14 17.48
C VAL A 13 -8.12 12.70 17.05
N ARG A 14 -8.08 13.51 16.00
CA ARG A 14 -9.28 14.07 15.37
C ARG A 14 -9.62 13.36 14.06
N ARG A 15 -10.92 13.22 13.82
CA ARG A 15 -11.48 12.90 12.50
C ARG A 15 -12.52 13.95 12.12
N GLY A 16 -12.32 14.59 10.97
CA GLY A 16 -13.15 15.73 10.59
C GLY A 16 -13.04 16.85 11.63
N MET A 17 -14.19 17.27 12.18
CA MET A 17 -14.25 18.31 13.22
C MET A 17 -14.22 17.76 14.65
N GLY A 18 -14.37 16.44 14.84
CA GLY A 18 -14.50 15.82 16.15
C GLY A 18 -13.20 15.23 16.69
N ILE A 19 -12.99 15.35 18.01
CA ILE A 19 -11.99 14.56 18.73
C ILE A 19 -12.58 13.17 18.95
N VAL A 20 -11.89 12.13 18.47
CA VAL A 20 -12.31 10.72 18.61
C VAL A 20 -11.54 10.04 19.74
N LEU A 21 -10.25 10.33 19.88
CA LEU A 21 -9.42 9.88 21.00
C LEU A 21 -8.94 11.11 21.76
N SER A 22 -9.11 11.12 23.08
CA SER A 22 -8.71 12.21 23.96
C SER A 22 -7.86 11.65 25.10
N SER A 23 -6.60 12.09 25.19
CA SER A 23 -5.63 11.63 26.20
C SER A 23 -5.59 10.10 26.35
N PHE A 24 -5.60 9.39 25.21
CA PHE A 24 -5.73 7.94 25.20
C PHE A 24 -4.37 7.25 25.40
N ASP A 25 -4.32 6.32 26.35
CA ASP A 25 -3.16 5.48 26.65
C ASP A 25 -3.49 4.01 26.41
N LEU A 26 -2.57 3.28 25.79
CA LEU A 26 -2.73 1.84 25.54
C LEU A 26 -1.36 1.17 25.51
N GLN A 27 -1.26 -0.02 26.08
CA GLN A 27 -0.05 -0.83 26.04
C GLN A 27 -0.35 -2.29 25.68
N VAL A 28 0.38 -2.82 24.70
CA VAL A 28 0.34 -4.23 24.31
C VAL A 28 1.72 -4.83 24.56
N ASN A 29 1.78 -5.83 25.44
CA ASN A 29 3.00 -6.57 25.73
C ASN A 29 3.07 -7.85 24.89
N SER A 30 4.24 -8.45 24.85
CA SER A 30 4.45 -9.80 24.32
C SER A 30 3.51 -10.78 25.03
N GLY A 31 2.74 -11.53 24.24
CA GLY A 31 1.73 -12.48 24.71
C GLY A 31 0.35 -11.88 25.03
N ASP A 32 0.18 -10.56 24.96
CA ASP A 32 -1.13 -9.94 25.18
C ASP A 32 -2.06 -10.14 23.96
N ILE A 33 -3.34 -10.42 24.24
CA ILE A 33 -4.45 -10.31 23.28
C ILE A 33 -5.35 -9.19 23.80
N VAL A 34 -5.17 -7.99 23.28
CA VAL A 34 -5.95 -6.82 23.66
C VAL A 34 -7.12 -6.66 22.69
N VAL A 35 -8.34 -6.75 23.20
CA VAL A 35 -9.56 -6.64 22.39
C VAL A 35 -10.29 -5.34 22.73
N ILE A 36 -10.35 -4.45 21.75
CA ILE A 36 -11.12 -3.22 21.82
C ILE A 36 -12.56 -3.50 21.37
N HIS A 37 -13.52 -3.27 22.27
CA HIS A 37 -14.95 -3.42 21.99
C HIS A 37 -15.73 -2.13 22.33
N GLY A 38 -17.01 -2.03 21.95
CA GLY A 38 -17.85 -0.83 22.15
C GLY A 38 -18.57 -0.40 20.89
N ALA A 39 -19.67 0.37 20.98
CA ALA A 39 -20.59 0.62 19.86
C ALA A 39 -19.92 1.02 18.52
N ASN A 40 -20.61 0.78 17.40
CA ASN A 40 -20.16 1.27 16.10
C ASN A 40 -19.93 2.79 16.16
N GLY A 41 -18.80 3.25 15.63
CA GLY A 41 -18.39 4.65 15.72
C GLY A 41 -17.70 5.07 17.03
N SER A 42 -17.48 4.16 17.99
CA SER A 42 -16.80 4.50 19.26
C SER A 42 -15.33 4.91 19.11
N GLY A 43 -14.70 4.61 17.97
CA GLY A 43 -13.30 4.97 17.71
C GLY A 43 -12.32 3.78 17.63
N LYS A 44 -12.78 2.53 17.65
CA LYS A 44 -11.91 1.33 17.59
C LYS A 44 -10.95 1.33 16.39
N SER A 45 -11.48 1.53 15.18
CA SER A 45 -10.66 1.64 13.97
C SER A 45 -9.70 2.84 14.03
N THR A 46 -10.08 3.91 14.75
CA THR A 46 -9.17 5.05 15.00
C THR A 46 -7.99 4.62 15.88
N VAL A 47 -8.20 3.76 16.89
CA VAL A 47 -7.09 3.22 17.68
C VAL A 47 -6.17 2.34 16.82
N ILE A 48 -6.73 1.41 16.03
CA ILE A 48 -5.94 0.55 15.14
C ILE A 48 -5.13 1.38 14.14
N GLU A 49 -5.77 2.34 13.47
CA GLU A 49 -5.09 3.19 12.48
C GLU A 49 -4.06 4.13 13.12
N THR A 50 -4.28 4.56 14.37
CA THR A 50 -3.28 5.33 15.14
C THR A 50 -2.08 4.45 15.50
N ALA A 51 -2.33 3.23 15.98
CA ALA A 51 -1.29 2.23 16.26
C ALA A 51 -0.49 1.87 14.99
N ALA A 52 -1.16 1.79 13.83
CA ALA A 52 -0.55 1.55 12.52
C ALA A 52 0.11 2.80 11.90
N ARG A 53 -0.01 3.97 12.57
CA ARG A 53 0.59 5.25 12.18
C ARG A 53 0.04 5.82 10.89
N LEU A 54 -1.22 5.52 10.60
CA LEU A 54 -1.95 6.00 9.42
C LEU A 54 -2.52 7.39 9.66
N LEU A 55 -2.99 7.66 10.87
CA LEU A 55 -3.57 8.94 11.26
C LEU A 55 -2.50 9.88 11.85
N PRO A 56 -2.58 11.19 11.57
CA PRO A 56 -1.85 12.19 12.36
C PRO A 56 -2.44 12.26 13.78
N MET A 57 -1.62 12.67 14.75
CA MET A 57 -2.04 12.94 16.12
C MET A 57 -1.75 14.39 16.48
N GLU A 58 -2.64 15.03 17.24
CA GLU A 58 -2.43 16.41 17.73
C GLU A 58 -1.52 16.43 18.96
N LYS A 59 -1.63 15.39 19.81
CA LYS A 59 -0.82 15.18 21.01
C LYS A 59 -0.46 13.71 21.19
N GLY A 60 0.55 13.47 22.00
CA GLY A 60 0.98 12.12 22.36
C GLY A 60 1.97 11.50 21.39
N GLN A 61 2.22 10.22 21.60
CA GLN A 61 3.20 9.44 20.84
C GLN A 61 2.82 7.96 20.72
N VAL A 62 3.28 7.33 19.64
CA VAL A 62 3.17 5.88 19.43
C VAL A 62 4.58 5.30 19.29
N SER A 63 4.83 4.20 20.00
CA SER A 63 6.07 3.46 19.93
C SER A 63 5.82 1.99 19.62
N HIS A 64 6.64 1.40 18.75
CA HIS A 64 6.66 -0.05 18.46
C HIS A 64 7.97 -0.62 18.96
N HIS A 65 7.94 -1.74 19.69
CA HIS A 65 9.13 -2.33 20.32
C HIS A 65 9.95 -1.29 21.09
N GLN A 66 9.28 -0.43 21.88
CA GLN A 66 9.89 0.68 22.63
C GLN A 66 10.57 1.78 21.80
N HIS A 67 10.48 1.74 20.47
CA HIS A 67 11.01 2.78 19.60
C HIS A 67 9.92 3.71 19.11
N LEU A 68 10.15 5.02 19.23
CA LEU A 68 9.21 6.05 18.79
C LEU A 68 8.98 5.96 17.27
N THR A 69 7.75 5.67 16.86
CA THR A 69 7.38 5.49 15.44
C THR A 69 6.47 6.59 14.91
N LEU A 70 5.71 7.25 15.78
CA LEU A 70 4.90 8.44 15.46
C LEU A 70 4.89 9.39 16.66
N HIS A 71 5.09 10.69 16.38
CA HIS A 71 5.01 11.76 17.37
C HIS A 71 4.04 12.85 16.87
N SER A 72 3.50 13.65 17.79
CA SER A 72 2.56 14.75 17.48
C SER A 72 3.14 15.83 16.55
N ASP A 73 4.46 15.89 16.39
CA ASP A 73 5.13 16.78 15.42
C ASP A 73 4.98 16.31 13.96
N GLY A 74 4.26 15.21 13.73
CA GLY A 74 4.02 14.62 12.43
C GLY A 74 5.18 13.76 11.90
N ARG A 75 6.28 13.61 12.65
CA ARG A 75 7.39 12.75 12.23
C ARG A 75 7.00 11.29 12.33
N ARG A 76 6.97 10.62 11.17
CA ARG A 76 6.77 9.17 11.06
C ARG A 76 8.13 8.50 10.86
N LYS A 77 8.54 7.60 11.74
CA LYS A 77 9.76 6.78 11.53
C LYS A 77 9.37 5.40 11.01
N LYS A 78 10.22 4.78 10.20
CA LYS A 78 9.99 3.40 9.75
C LYS A 78 9.96 2.47 10.98
N PRO A 79 9.02 1.52 11.08
CA PRO A 79 9.09 0.46 12.09
C PRO A 79 10.39 -0.31 11.95
N ILE A 80 10.97 -0.70 13.08
CA ILE A 80 12.25 -1.43 13.12
C ILE A 80 12.02 -2.91 12.82
N LYS A 81 10.88 -3.44 13.26
CA LYS A 81 10.42 -4.80 12.99
C LYS A 81 9.16 -4.78 12.12
N PRO A 82 8.92 -5.83 11.31
CA PRO A 82 7.65 -5.99 10.62
C PRO A 82 6.51 -6.17 11.63
N PHE A 83 5.31 -5.79 11.24
CA PHE A 83 4.11 -6.01 12.06
C PHE A 83 2.92 -6.38 11.17
N GLY A 84 1.99 -7.13 11.75
CA GLY A 84 0.75 -7.54 11.13
C GLY A 84 -0.28 -6.42 11.05
N LEU A 85 -0.95 -6.25 9.91
CA LEU A 85 -2.06 -5.30 9.78
C LEU A 85 -3.17 -5.85 8.91
N THR A 86 -4.38 -5.87 9.45
CA THR A 86 -5.64 -6.01 8.69
C THR A 86 -6.48 -4.76 8.89
N LEU A 87 -6.80 -4.07 7.79
CA LEU A 87 -7.70 -2.91 7.80
C LEU A 87 -9.15 -3.35 7.63
N GLN A 88 -10.10 -2.51 8.05
CA GLN A 88 -11.53 -2.78 7.85
C GLN A 88 -11.89 -2.98 6.36
N SER A 89 -11.28 -2.22 5.46
CA SER A 89 -11.45 -2.35 4.00
C SER A 89 -10.44 -3.31 3.35
N ASN A 90 -9.92 -4.29 4.10
CA ASN A 90 -8.93 -5.30 3.71
C ASN A 90 -7.50 -4.79 3.46
N GLY A 91 -7.29 -3.64 2.81
CA GLY A 91 -5.94 -3.12 2.55
C GLY A 91 -5.17 -3.88 1.46
N VAL A 92 -5.87 -4.53 0.54
CA VAL A 92 -5.31 -5.42 -0.50
C VAL A 92 -5.45 -4.80 -1.89
N ILE A 93 -4.54 -5.14 -2.81
CA ILE A 93 -4.67 -4.75 -4.22
C ILE A 93 -5.50 -5.82 -4.92
N GLY A 94 -6.68 -5.44 -5.43
CA GLY A 94 -7.64 -6.40 -6.00
C GLY A 94 -7.10 -7.15 -7.21
N SER A 95 -6.23 -6.52 -7.99
CA SER A 95 -5.67 -7.09 -9.22
C SER A 95 -4.50 -8.06 -9.00
N GLU A 96 -4.12 -8.39 -7.77
CA GLU A 96 -3.13 -9.44 -7.49
C GLU A 96 -3.76 -10.80 -7.27
N THR A 97 -2.96 -11.85 -7.51
CA THR A 97 -3.31 -13.20 -7.05
C THR A 97 -3.09 -13.33 -5.54
N ILE A 98 -3.83 -14.23 -4.89
CA ILE A 98 -3.67 -14.52 -3.45
C ILE A 98 -2.21 -14.84 -3.11
N GLU A 99 -1.58 -15.72 -3.90
CA GLU A 99 -0.19 -16.11 -3.71
C GLU A 99 0.76 -14.92 -3.74
N ASN A 100 0.69 -14.10 -4.80
CA ASN A 100 1.60 -12.96 -4.98
C ASN A 100 1.46 -11.96 -3.85
N HIS A 101 0.23 -11.71 -3.40
CA HIS A 101 -0.04 -10.81 -2.28
C HIS A 101 0.61 -11.33 -1.00
N LEU A 102 0.30 -12.57 -0.59
CA LEU A 102 0.83 -13.15 0.66
C LEU A 102 2.35 -13.35 0.63
N ARG A 103 2.92 -13.77 -0.50
CA ARG A 103 4.39 -13.83 -0.68
C ARG A 103 5.04 -12.46 -0.50
N THR A 104 4.38 -11.39 -0.94
CA THR A 104 4.88 -10.02 -0.74
C THR A 104 4.86 -9.62 0.72
N VAL A 105 3.80 -9.97 1.44
CA VAL A 105 3.71 -9.72 2.89
C VAL A 105 4.81 -10.48 3.64
N ALA A 106 5.02 -11.77 3.34
CA ALA A 106 6.11 -12.55 3.94
C ALA A 106 7.49 -11.95 3.61
N ALA A 107 7.71 -11.58 2.34
CA ALA A 107 8.97 -10.98 1.92
C ALA A 107 9.23 -9.62 2.61
N LEU A 108 8.20 -8.81 2.88
CA LEU A 108 8.34 -7.59 3.67
C LEU A 108 8.75 -7.86 5.12
N ALA A 109 8.37 -9.02 5.66
CA ALA A 109 8.84 -9.51 6.96
C ALA A 109 10.24 -10.17 6.90
N GLY A 110 10.90 -10.19 5.72
CA GLY A 110 12.21 -10.81 5.57
C GLY A 110 12.17 -12.33 5.45
N LYS A 111 11.00 -12.90 5.16
CA LYS A 111 10.77 -14.34 5.18
C LYS A 111 10.12 -14.84 3.89
N GLU A 112 10.34 -16.11 3.59
CA GLU A 112 9.56 -16.91 2.65
C GLU A 112 8.89 -18.06 3.41
N VAL A 113 7.73 -18.49 2.95
CA VAL A 113 6.94 -19.51 3.62
C VAL A 113 6.14 -20.31 2.59
N ASP A 114 5.93 -21.60 2.87
CA ASP A 114 4.92 -22.38 2.17
C ASP A 114 3.53 -21.94 2.61
N LEU A 115 2.80 -21.33 1.68
CA LEU A 115 1.46 -20.80 1.91
C LEU A 115 0.39 -21.90 1.90
N ALA A 116 0.66 -23.07 1.34
CA ALA A 116 -0.36 -24.10 1.13
C ALA A 116 -1.09 -24.49 2.42
N PRO A 117 -0.42 -24.83 3.54
CA PRO A 117 -1.13 -25.25 4.74
C PRO A 117 -1.75 -24.07 5.51
N LEU A 118 -1.35 -22.82 5.23
CA LEU A 118 -2.02 -21.62 5.78
C LEU A 118 -3.32 -21.35 5.02
N LEU A 119 -3.29 -21.45 3.69
CA LEU A 119 -4.47 -21.27 2.85
C LEU A 119 -5.47 -22.43 3.02
N GLU A 120 -4.99 -23.64 3.27
CA GLU A 120 -5.81 -24.81 3.56
C GLU A 120 -6.63 -24.63 4.85
N SER A 121 -6.02 -24.07 5.90
CA SER A 121 -6.71 -23.82 7.18
C SER A 121 -7.91 -22.85 7.08
N TYR A 122 -7.97 -22.06 6.01
CA TYR A 122 -9.08 -21.14 5.70
C TYR A 122 -9.95 -21.62 4.53
N ASP A 123 -9.73 -22.83 4.01
CA ASP A 123 -10.42 -23.40 2.85
C ASP A 123 -10.33 -22.54 1.57
N ILE A 124 -9.15 -21.97 1.31
CA ILE A 124 -8.89 -21.14 0.12
C ILE A 124 -7.64 -21.55 -0.67
N GLN A 125 -7.00 -22.68 -0.33
CA GLN A 125 -5.84 -23.18 -1.07
C GLN A 125 -6.14 -23.45 -2.54
N HIS A 126 -7.33 -23.97 -2.87
CA HIS A 126 -7.74 -24.22 -4.25
C HIS A 126 -7.89 -22.94 -5.10
N ARG A 127 -7.89 -21.75 -4.45
CA ARG A 127 -8.00 -20.42 -5.07
C ARG A 127 -6.66 -19.67 -5.10
N THR A 128 -5.54 -20.32 -4.79
CA THR A 128 -4.23 -19.65 -4.60
C THR A 128 -3.81 -18.75 -5.79
N GLN A 129 -4.17 -19.15 -7.02
CA GLN A 129 -3.85 -18.40 -8.24
C GLN A 129 -4.95 -17.42 -8.69
N ASP A 130 -6.09 -17.38 -8.00
CA ASP A 130 -7.19 -16.50 -8.36
C ASP A 130 -6.86 -15.06 -8.00
N ILE A 131 -7.34 -14.13 -8.84
CA ILE A 131 -7.26 -12.68 -8.63
C ILE A 131 -8.17 -12.31 -7.45
N ILE A 132 -7.65 -11.54 -6.49
CA ILE A 132 -8.36 -11.17 -5.26
C ILE A 132 -9.70 -10.47 -5.56
N ALA A 133 -9.75 -9.61 -6.58
CA ALA A 133 -10.98 -8.92 -7.00
C ALA A 133 -12.09 -9.86 -7.48
N HIS A 134 -11.77 -11.11 -7.88
CA HIS A 134 -12.76 -12.10 -8.31
C HIS A 134 -13.30 -12.96 -7.15
N LEU A 135 -12.73 -12.83 -5.95
CA LEU A 135 -13.16 -13.56 -4.76
C LEU A 135 -14.43 -12.95 -4.16
N SER A 136 -15.22 -13.77 -3.45
CA SER A 136 -16.33 -13.26 -2.63
C SER A 136 -15.81 -12.37 -1.49
N GLY A 137 -16.66 -11.50 -0.94
CA GLY A 137 -16.26 -10.61 0.16
C GLY A 137 -15.65 -11.35 1.37
N GLY A 138 -16.22 -12.50 1.74
CA GLY A 138 -15.68 -13.35 2.81
C GLY A 138 -14.34 -13.99 2.45
N GLN A 139 -14.14 -14.42 1.20
CA GLN A 139 -12.84 -14.93 0.74
C GLN A 139 -11.77 -13.84 0.71
N GLN A 140 -12.10 -12.62 0.25
CA GLN A 140 -11.20 -11.46 0.33
C GLN A 140 -10.83 -11.17 1.79
N ARG A 141 -11.79 -11.31 2.72
CA ARG A 141 -11.52 -11.16 4.14
C ARG A 141 -10.54 -12.20 4.66
N LYS A 142 -10.71 -13.49 4.30
CA LYS A 142 -9.77 -14.56 4.67
C LYS A 142 -8.34 -14.23 4.23
N VAL A 143 -8.17 -13.71 3.02
CA VAL A 143 -6.86 -13.25 2.50
C VAL A 143 -6.31 -12.09 3.31
N ALA A 144 -7.12 -11.08 3.62
CA ALA A 144 -6.71 -9.91 4.40
C ALA A 144 -6.33 -10.24 5.86
N VAL A 145 -7.03 -11.19 6.47
CA VAL A 145 -6.73 -11.71 7.81
C VAL A 145 -5.43 -12.50 7.78
N LEU A 146 -5.26 -13.41 6.81
CA LEU A 146 -4.00 -14.12 6.63
C LEU A 146 -2.84 -13.14 6.43
N ALA A 147 -2.98 -12.14 5.58
CA ALA A 147 -1.97 -11.09 5.40
C ALA A 147 -1.65 -10.34 6.70
N GLY A 148 -2.65 -10.08 7.55
CA GLY A 148 -2.44 -9.46 8.86
C GLY A 148 -1.72 -10.37 9.85
N LEU A 149 -2.01 -11.66 9.87
CA LEU A 149 -1.37 -12.61 10.78
C LEU A 149 0.02 -13.05 10.30
N LEU A 150 0.27 -12.99 8.98
CA LEU A 150 1.43 -13.61 8.36
C LEU A 150 2.76 -13.16 8.95
N PRO A 151 3.03 -11.86 9.25
CA PRO A 151 4.28 -11.45 9.87
C PRO A 151 4.59 -12.18 11.18
N ALA A 152 3.58 -12.41 12.03
CA ALA A 152 3.76 -13.19 13.26
C ALA A 152 3.89 -14.70 12.97
N MET A 153 3.19 -15.23 11.96
CA MET A 153 3.29 -16.65 11.60
C MET A 153 4.67 -17.07 11.04
N VAL A 154 5.44 -16.11 10.50
CA VAL A 154 6.73 -16.36 9.82
C VAL A 154 7.96 -15.87 10.61
N CYS A 155 7.78 -15.07 11.65
CA CYS A 155 8.86 -14.53 12.48
C CYS A 155 8.90 -15.21 13.85
N ASP A 156 10.10 -15.61 14.29
CA ASP A 156 10.31 -16.25 15.61
C ASP A 156 10.30 -15.25 16.77
N GLU A 157 10.57 -13.98 16.47
CA GLU A 157 10.62 -12.93 17.47
C GLU A 157 9.21 -12.42 17.81
N PRO A 158 8.97 -11.93 19.05
CA PRO A 158 7.74 -11.22 19.40
C PRO A 158 7.41 -10.18 18.33
N THR A 159 6.18 -10.24 17.82
CA THR A 159 5.73 -9.44 16.66
C THR A 159 4.39 -8.82 17.02
N LEU A 160 4.21 -7.55 16.67
CA LEU A 160 2.94 -6.84 16.86
C LEU A 160 1.97 -7.21 15.74
N VAL A 161 0.70 -7.46 16.07
CA VAL A 161 -0.37 -7.70 15.10
C VAL A 161 -1.55 -6.79 15.40
N LEU A 162 -2.00 -6.01 14.41
CA LEU A 162 -3.10 -5.07 14.51
C LEU A 162 -4.25 -5.53 13.59
N LEU A 163 -5.40 -5.85 14.16
CA LEU A 163 -6.55 -6.40 13.41
C LEU A 163 -7.80 -5.54 13.61
N ASP A 164 -8.31 -4.94 12.53
CA ASP A 164 -9.54 -4.14 12.56
C ASP A 164 -10.71 -4.94 11.99
N GLU A 165 -11.63 -5.39 12.86
CA GLU A 165 -12.80 -6.23 12.57
C GLU A 165 -12.48 -7.55 11.83
N PRO A 166 -11.44 -8.33 12.22
CA PRO A 166 -10.95 -9.47 11.43
C PRO A 166 -12.02 -10.53 11.14
N ASP A 167 -13.04 -10.63 11.98
CA ASP A 167 -14.17 -11.55 11.86
C ASP A 167 -15.26 -11.10 10.85
N ALA A 168 -15.25 -9.85 10.40
CA ALA A 168 -16.32 -9.31 9.55
C ALA A 168 -16.41 -10.04 8.19
N GLY A 169 -17.52 -10.73 7.94
CA GLY A 169 -17.76 -11.48 6.71
C GLY A 169 -17.11 -12.85 6.65
N LEU A 170 -16.50 -13.33 7.74
CA LEU A 170 -16.04 -14.70 7.87
C LEU A 170 -17.19 -15.64 8.26
N ASP A 171 -17.12 -16.88 7.78
CA ASP A 171 -17.97 -17.97 8.25
C ASP A 171 -17.50 -18.49 9.63
N ASP A 172 -18.37 -19.22 10.34
CA ASP A 172 -18.09 -19.70 11.70
C ASP A 172 -16.83 -20.58 11.79
N ALA A 173 -16.56 -21.36 10.74
CA ALA A 173 -15.37 -22.20 10.66
C ALA A 173 -14.09 -21.34 10.59
N ALA A 174 -14.09 -20.30 9.75
CA ALA A 174 -12.98 -19.36 9.63
C ALA A 174 -12.80 -18.48 10.88
N ILE A 175 -13.88 -18.12 11.59
CA ILE A 175 -13.79 -17.44 12.89
C ILE A 175 -13.12 -18.35 13.92
N LYS A 176 -13.48 -19.64 13.95
CA LYS A 176 -12.84 -20.63 14.83
C LYS A 176 -11.35 -20.81 14.51
N THR A 177 -11.00 -20.91 13.23
CA THR A 177 -9.59 -20.96 12.81
C THR A 177 -8.84 -19.68 13.24
N LEU A 178 -9.46 -18.52 13.04
CA LEU A 178 -8.90 -17.22 13.44
C LEU A 178 -8.63 -17.14 14.95
N THR A 179 -9.60 -17.52 15.79
CA THR A 179 -9.42 -17.48 17.26
C THR A 179 -8.33 -18.44 17.72
N GLN A 180 -8.24 -19.63 17.12
CA GLN A 180 -7.17 -20.60 17.39
C GLN A 180 -5.80 -20.04 17.01
N HIS A 181 -5.66 -19.47 15.81
CA HIS A 181 -4.41 -18.86 15.37
C HIS A 181 -3.98 -17.70 16.27
N ILE A 182 -4.91 -16.82 16.66
CA ILE A 182 -4.61 -15.71 17.59
C ILE A 182 -4.10 -16.23 18.92
N ALA A 183 -4.77 -17.23 19.51
CA ALA A 183 -4.39 -17.80 20.80
C ALA A 183 -3.00 -18.48 20.74
N SER A 184 -2.74 -19.24 19.67
CA SER A 184 -1.43 -19.87 19.45
C SER A 184 -0.31 -18.85 19.23
N LEU A 185 -0.58 -17.77 18.48
CA LEU A 185 0.40 -16.70 18.26
C LEU A 185 0.70 -15.93 19.55
N ALA A 186 -0.31 -15.63 20.36
CA ALA A 186 -0.10 -15.02 21.68
C ALA A 186 0.73 -15.94 22.59
N SER A 187 0.44 -17.24 22.59
CA SER A 187 1.20 -18.24 23.36
C SER A 187 2.66 -18.39 22.89
N ALA A 188 2.95 -18.04 21.64
CA ALA A 188 4.32 -17.93 21.10
C ALA A 188 5.01 -16.59 21.43
N GLY A 189 4.35 -15.68 22.16
CA GLY A 189 4.92 -14.40 22.59
C GLY A 189 4.63 -13.22 21.64
N HIS A 190 3.80 -13.38 20.62
CA HIS A 190 3.33 -12.25 19.81
C HIS A 190 2.29 -11.42 20.58
N GLY A 191 2.17 -10.13 20.27
CA GLY A 191 1.18 -9.25 20.90
C GLY A 191 0.16 -8.79 19.88
N LEU A 192 -1.11 -8.90 20.23
CA LEU A 192 -2.23 -8.65 19.33
C LEU A 192 -3.12 -7.52 19.87
N LEU A 193 -3.48 -6.59 18.98
CA LEU A 193 -4.50 -5.59 19.22
C LEU A 193 -5.65 -5.79 18.21
N ILE A 194 -6.84 -6.07 18.72
CA ILE A 194 -7.98 -6.49 17.91
C ILE A 194 -9.15 -5.56 18.18
N ALA A 195 -9.71 -4.93 17.15
CA ALA A 195 -10.99 -4.25 17.24
C ALA A 195 -12.10 -5.21 16.78
N SER A 196 -13.03 -5.59 17.66
CA SER A 196 -14.14 -6.47 17.29
C SER A 196 -15.32 -6.41 18.28
N HIS A 197 -16.49 -6.87 17.83
CA HIS A 197 -17.67 -7.16 18.67
C HIS A 197 -17.96 -8.63 18.85
N ASN A 198 -17.23 -9.50 18.15
CA ASN A 198 -17.48 -10.92 18.17
C ASN A 198 -17.23 -11.50 19.57
N PRO A 199 -18.20 -12.21 20.16
CA PRO A 199 -18.03 -12.87 21.45
C PRO A 199 -16.80 -13.79 21.48
N SER A 200 -16.56 -14.56 20.43
CA SER A 200 -15.46 -15.52 20.34
C SER A 200 -14.08 -14.86 20.47
N LEU A 201 -13.92 -13.65 19.90
CA LEU A 201 -12.67 -12.89 20.02
C LEU A 201 -12.54 -12.24 21.40
N ARG A 202 -13.65 -11.84 22.03
CA ARG A 202 -13.64 -11.30 23.39
C ARG A 202 -13.27 -12.35 24.43
N GLU A 203 -13.72 -13.59 24.25
CA GLU A 203 -13.45 -14.69 25.17
C GLU A 203 -11.96 -15.05 25.26
N ILE A 204 -11.21 -14.89 24.17
CA ILE A 204 -9.75 -15.15 24.14
C ILE A 204 -8.91 -13.93 24.57
N GLY A 205 -9.55 -12.77 24.81
CA GLY A 205 -8.84 -11.54 25.14
C GLY A 205 -8.21 -11.57 26.53
N THR A 206 -6.90 -11.31 26.61
CA THR A 206 -6.20 -11.12 27.89
C THR A 206 -6.54 -9.78 28.52
N LYS A 207 -6.86 -8.78 27.69
CA LYS A 207 -7.35 -7.47 28.11
C LYS A 207 -8.53 -7.06 27.24
N LEU A 208 -9.61 -6.63 27.86
CA LEU A 208 -10.79 -6.06 27.20
C LEU A 208 -10.82 -4.56 27.46
N HIS A 209 -10.85 -3.77 26.39
CA HIS A 209 -10.86 -2.31 26.49
C HIS A 209 -12.10 -1.75 25.79
N ASN A 210 -12.92 -0.98 26.51
CA ASN A 210 -14.10 -0.30 25.94
C ASN A 210 -13.86 1.21 25.70
N LEU A 211 -12.60 1.60 25.48
CA LEU A 211 -12.09 2.98 25.40
C LEU A 211 -12.21 3.83 26.69
N GLU A 212 -13.03 3.45 27.65
CA GLU A 212 -13.19 4.14 28.94
C GLU A 212 -12.60 3.37 30.13
N ALA A 213 -12.62 2.03 30.03
CA ALA A 213 -12.18 1.10 31.05
C ALA A 213 -11.45 -0.09 30.42
N GLU A 214 -10.54 -0.67 31.19
CA GLU A 214 -9.83 -1.91 30.87
C GLU A 214 -10.23 -2.98 31.90
N LYS A 215 -10.52 -4.19 31.41
CA LYS A 215 -10.73 -5.38 32.23
C LYS A 215 -9.73 -6.44 31.83
N THR A 216 -9.00 -6.98 32.79
CA THR A 216 -8.06 -8.08 32.57
C THR A 216 -8.81 -9.41 32.60
N GLY A 217 -8.60 -10.22 31.58
CA GLY A 217 -9.07 -11.60 31.47
C GLY A 217 -7.98 -12.60 31.87
N VAL A 218 -8.37 -13.87 32.02
CA VAL A 218 -7.43 -14.98 32.24
C VAL A 218 -7.06 -15.56 30.88
N VAL A 219 -5.76 -15.79 30.66
CA VAL A 219 -5.26 -16.39 29.42
C VAL A 219 -5.59 -17.89 29.42
N ASN A 220 -6.35 -18.35 28.43
CA ASN A 220 -6.48 -19.79 28.17
C ASN A 220 -5.20 -20.28 27.50
N ALA A 221 -4.55 -21.29 28.08
CA ALA A 221 -3.35 -21.88 27.51
C ALA A 221 -3.68 -22.55 26.17
N ALA A 222 -3.03 -22.09 25.10
CA ALA A 222 -3.08 -22.71 23.77
C ALA A 222 -1.70 -23.27 23.43
N GLU A 223 -1.64 -24.23 22.51
CA GLU A 223 -0.36 -24.69 21.98
C GLU A 223 0.33 -23.53 21.22
N PRO A 224 1.60 -23.20 21.55
CA PRO A 224 2.33 -22.13 20.89
C PRO A 224 2.46 -22.37 19.38
N TRP A 225 2.28 -21.30 18.61
CA TRP A 225 2.46 -21.35 17.15
C TRP A 225 3.89 -21.78 16.78
N LYS A 226 4.01 -22.72 15.84
CA LYS A 226 5.30 -23.12 15.26
C LYS A 226 5.59 -22.25 14.04
N THR A 227 6.61 -21.39 14.14
CA THR A 227 7.04 -20.51 13.05
C THR A 227 7.35 -21.29 11.77
N ARG A 228 6.93 -20.76 10.62
CA ARG A 228 7.12 -21.42 9.31
C ARG A 228 8.05 -20.68 8.34
N GLY A 229 8.55 -19.51 8.73
CA GLY A 229 9.29 -18.61 7.83
C GLY A 229 10.78 -18.92 7.71
N GLN A 230 11.25 -19.10 6.47
CA GLN A 230 12.67 -19.18 6.14
C GLN A 230 13.21 -17.79 5.79
N PRO A 231 14.43 -17.41 6.19
CA PRO A 231 15.02 -16.14 5.80
C PRO A 231 15.11 -15.99 4.27
N THR A 232 14.69 -14.84 3.73
CA THR A 232 14.85 -14.53 2.30
C THR A 232 15.53 -13.18 2.08
N GLN A 233 16.10 -12.98 0.89
CA GLN A 233 16.62 -11.69 0.47
C GLN A 233 15.50 -10.76 0.02
N THR A 234 15.43 -9.60 0.66
CA THR A 234 14.38 -8.60 0.42
C THR A 234 14.82 -7.46 -0.51
N ARG A 235 15.90 -7.67 -1.27
CA ARG A 235 16.42 -6.63 -2.18
C ARG A 235 15.37 -6.27 -3.22
N ASN A 236 15.13 -4.97 -3.36
CA ASN A 236 14.29 -4.40 -4.40
C ASN A 236 12.81 -4.87 -4.40
N ILE A 237 12.26 -5.31 -3.25
CA ILE A 237 10.83 -5.71 -3.18
C ILE A 237 9.91 -4.64 -3.75
N LEU A 238 10.05 -3.38 -3.32
CA LEU A 238 9.23 -2.26 -3.81
C LEU A 238 9.27 -2.11 -5.34
N PHE A 239 10.44 -2.34 -5.95
CA PHE A 239 10.61 -2.27 -7.39
C PHE A 239 9.98 -3.48 -8.10
N ARG A 240 10.28 -4.70 -7.63
CA ARG A 240 9.75 -5.95 -8.20
C ARG A 240 8.23 -6.01 -8.11
N THR A 241 7.68 -5.67 -6.95
CA THR A 241 6.24 -5.61 -6.71
C THR A 241 5.58 -4.53 -7.56
N GLY A 242 6.18 -3.34 -7.69
CA GLY A 242 5.67 -2.28 -8.57
C GLY A 242 5.60 -2.70 -10.03
N HIS A 243 6.64 -3.35 -10.55
CA HIS A 243 6.65 -3.88 -11.92
C HIS A 243 5.62 -4.98 -12.12
N ARG A 244 5.50 -5.90 -11.15
CA ARG A 244 4.48 -6.96 -11.20
C ARG A 244 3.07 -6.38 -11.29
N TYR A 245 2.76 -5.35 -10.48
CA TYR A 245 1.47 -4.66 -10.56
C TYR A 245 1.22 -4.06 -11.95
N ALA A 246 2.22 -3.37 -12.51
CA ALA A 246 2.09 -2.76 -13.82
C ALA A 246 1.93 -3.79 -14.94
N SER A 247 2.64 -4.92 -14.87
CA SER A 247 2.60 -5.97 -15.89
C SER A 247 1.33 -6.82 -15.81
N SER A 248 0.87 -7.19 -14.60
CA SER A 248 -0.30 -8.07 -14.44
C SER A 248 -1.62 -7.41 -14.81
N THR A 249 -1.68 -6.08 -14.76
CA THR A 249 -2.88 -5.29 -15.05
C THR A 249 -2.86 -4.63 -16.42
N HIS A 250 -1.71 -4.63 -17.09
CA HIS A 250 -1.44 -3.78 -18.24
C HIS A 250 -1.77 -2.28 -18.00
N ALA A 251 -1.78 -1.83 -16.74
CA ALA A 251 -2.20 -0.48 -16.38
C ALA A 251 -1.35 0.61 -17.05
N GLY A 252 -0.06 0.34 -17.27
CA GLY A 252 0.82 1.24 -18.02
C GLY A 252 0.38 1.43 -19.48
N LEU A 253 0.00 0.35 -20.15
CA LEU A 253 -0.51 0.43 -21.53
C LEU A 253 -1.87 1.14 -21.54
N ALA A 254 -2.79 0.73 -20.66
CA ALA A 254 -4.15 1.24 -20.61
C ALA A 254 -4.25 2.74 -20.24
N ARG A 255 -3.34 3.27 -19.42
CA ARG A 255 -3.31 4.71 -19.06
C ARG A 255 -2.27 5.48 -19.86
N ASN A 256 -0.99 5.14 -19.70
CA ASN A 256 0.10 5.93 -20.27
C ASN A 256 0.16 5.72 -21.80
N GLY A 257 0.02 4.47 -22.26
CA GLY A 257 -0.05 4.15 -23.68
C GLY A 257 -1.26 4.80 -24.36
N LEU A 258 -2.45 4.70 -23.76
CA LEU A 258 -3.65 5.34 -24.30
C LEU A 258 -3.51 6.87 -24.38
N ALA A 259 -2.92 7.52 -23.37
CA ALA A 259 -2.66 8.96 -23.41
C ALA A 259 -1.73 9.36 -24.57
N ALA A 260 -0.67 8.58 -24.81
CA ALA A 260 0.20 8.77 -25.97
C ALA A 260 -0.56 8.59 -27.29
N LEU A 261 -1.29 7.48 -27.43
CA LEU A 261 -2.03 7.17 -28.66
C LEU A 261 -3.11 8.20 -28.97
N MET A 262 -3.77 8.75 -27.95
CA MET A 262 -4.75 9.83 -28.13
C MET A 262 -4.09 11.11 -28.64
N VAL A 263 -2.99 11.55 -28.02
CA VAL A 263 -2.28 12.76 -28.49
C VAL A 263 -1.73 12.55 -29.89
N PHE A 264 -1.12 11.39 -30.14
CA PHE A 264 -0.56 11.06 -31.44
C PHE A 264 -1.64 10.94 -32.53
N GLY A 265 -2.76 10.28 -32.23
CA GLY A 265 -3.91 10.18 -33.14
C GLY A 265 -4.56 11.54 -33.42
N CYS A 266 -4.70 12.41 -32.41
CA CYS A 266 -5.18 13.78 -32.62
C CYS A 266 -4.25 14.58 -33.53
N MET A 267 -2.93 14.43 -33.39
CA MET A 267 -1.99 15.09 -34.28
C MET A 267 -2.16 14.63 -35.74
N LEU A 268 -2.27 13.31 -35.96
CA LEU A 268 -2.49 12.74 -37.30
C LEU A 268 -3.83 13.16 -37.92
N ALA A 269 -4.85 13.36 -37.07
CA ALA A 269 -6.16 13.81 -37.54
C ALA A 269 -6.17 15.30 -37.94
N LEU A 270 -5.31 16.13 -37.33
CA LEU A 270 -5.25 17.57 -37.60
C LEU A 270 -4.42 17.92 -38.84
N GLY A 271 -3.56 17.03 -39.30
CA GLY A 271 -2.77 17.23 -40.52
C GLY A 271 -1.67 16.19 -40.69
N ASP A 272 -1.01 16.22 -41.84
CA ASP A 272 0.14 15.39 -42.11
C ASP A 272 1.35 15.89 -41.30
N PRO A 273 1.88 15.11 -40.34
CA PRO A 273 3.00 15.52 -39.50
C PRO A 273 4.28 15.78 -40.28
N SER A 274 4.42 15.21 -41.48
CA SER A 274 5.59 15.45 -42.35
C SER A 274 5.68 16.90 -42.85
N ILE A 275 4.57 17.64 -42.77
CA ILE A 275 4.47 19.05 -43.20
C ILE A 275 4.77 20.00 -42.02
N LEU A 276 4.98 19.48 -40.80
CA LEU A 276 5.35 20.32 -39.66
C LEU A 276 6.63 21.12 -39.97
N PRO A 277 6.66 22.44 -39.69
CA PRO A 277 7.86 23.24 -39.88
C PRO A 277 9.04 22.63 -39.10
N SER A 278 10.21 22.56 -39.75
CA SER A 278 11.42 22.05 -39.13
C SER A 278 11.81 22.83 -37.87
N GLY A 279 12.55 22.17 -36.98
CA GLY A 279 12.92 22.72 -35.68
C GLY A 279 11.80 22.53 -34.65
N LEU A 280 11.40 23.62 -33.99
CA LEU A 280 10.60 23.56 -32.76
C LEU A 280 9.27 22.79 -32.88
N TRP A 281 8.53 22.98 -33.98
CA TRP A 281 7.22 22.38 -34.17
C TRP A 281 7.29 20.87 -34.37
N LEU A 282 8.24 20.42 -35.20
CA LEU A 282 8.50 19.01 -35.45
C LEU A 282 8.96 18.29 -34.17
N THR A 283 9.96 18.83 -33.47
CA THR A 283 10.47 18.25 -32.22
C THR A 283 9.39 18.22 -31.13
N GLY A 284 8.60 19.29 -31.03
CA GLY A 284 7.46 19.35 -30.10
C GLY A 284 6.41 18.31 -30.40
N GLY A 285 6.08 18.10 -31.68
CA GLY A 285 5.17 17.05 -32.13
C GLY A 285 5.68 15.64 -31.80
N ILE A 286 6.95 15.36 -32.07
CA ILE A 286 7.57 14.06 -31.80
C ILE A 286 7.56 13.72 -30.30
N LEU A 287 7.84 14.72 -29.45
CA LEU A 287 7.92 14.53 -27.99
C LEU A 287 6.56 14.61 -27.28
N ALA A 288 5.53 15.22 -27.89
CA ALA A 288 4.23 15.43 -27.25
C ALA A 288 3.55 14.13 -26.75
N PRO A 289 3.50 13.03 -27.51
CA PRO A 289 2.93 11.77 -27.03
C PRO A 289 3.65 11.21 -25.79
N ALA A 290 4.98 11.25 -25.75
CA ALA A 290 5.76 10.79 -24.60
C ALA A 290 5.54 11.67 -23.36
N PHE A 291 5.38 12.98 -23.56
CA PHE A 291 5.03 13.91 -22.48
C PHE A 291 3.64 13.61 -21.91
N ALA A 292 2.65 13.37 -22.79
CA ALA A 292 1.29 13.00 -22.39
C ALA A 292 1.25 11.68 -21.61
N SER A 293 2.02 10.67 -22.04
CA SER A 293 2.22 9.43 -21.27
C SER A 293 2.79 9.71 -19.88
N GLY A 294 3.79 10.60 -19.77
CA GLY A 294 4.38 10.98 -18.49
C GLY A 294 3.36 11.67 -17.56
N LEU A 295 2.53 12.57 -18.09
CA LEU A 295 1.47 13.28 -17.36
C LEU A 295 0.38 12.34 -16.82
N ALA A 296 0.14 11.20 -17.47
CA ALA A 296 -0.78 10.18 -16.97
C ALA A 296 -0.33 9.62 -15.60
N GLY A 297 0.95 9.76 -15.24
CA GLY A 297 1.52 9.41 -13.94
C GLY A 297 1.82 7.93 -13.76
N ASP A 298 2.34 7.56 -12.58
CA ASP A 298 2.70 6.16 -12.27
C ASP A 298 1.43 5.28 -12.20
N PRO A 299 1.28 4.24 -13.03
CA PRO A 299 0.10 3.38 -13.02
C PRO A 299 -0.11 2.67 -11.68
N THR A 300 0.97 2.35 -10.95
CA THR A 300 0.85 1.66 -9.65
C THR A 300 0.19 2.53 -8.59
N SER A 301 0.38 3.85 -8.66
CA SER A 301 -0.19 4.79 -7.68
C SER A 301 -1.73 4.81 -7.70
N HIS A 302 -2.33 4.53 -8.85
CA HIS A 302 -3.78 4.44 -8.99
C HIS A 302 -4.31 3.11 -8.46
N LEU A 303 -3.66 1.99 -8.82
CA LEU A 303 -4.04 0.66 -8.30
C LEU A 303 -4.01 0.64 -6.76
N MET A 304 -3.09 1.37 -6.14
CA MET A 304 -2.98 1.46 -4.69
C MET A 304 -4.10 2.27 -4.02
N GLN A 305 -4.89 3.05 -4.76
CA GLN A 305 -6.04 3.76 -4.19
C GLN A 305 -7.21 2.82 -3.89
N GLU A 306 -7.22 1.62 -4.47
CA GLU A 306 -8.23 0.59 -4.21
C GLU A 306 -8.10 0.04 -2.79
N ALA A 307 -9.24 -0.20 -2.13
CA ALA A 307 -9.36 -0.91 -0.86
C ALA A 307 -8.39 -0.45 0.27
N ARG A 308 -7.91 0.79 0.23
CA ARG A 308 -6.86 1.34 1.13
C ARG A 308 -5.53 0.58 1.09
N ALA A 309 -5.18 -0.04 -0.03
CA ALA A 309 -3.89 -0.70 -0.21
C ALA A 309 -2.70 0.25 -0.01
N ASN A 310 -2.84 1.51 -0.44
CA ASN A 310 -1.83 2.54 -0.19
C ASN A 310 -1.60 2.77 1.31
N ASP A 311 -2.65 2.81 2.12
CA ASP A 311 -2.53 2.97 3.57
C ASP A 311 -1.79 1.78 4.17
N TRP A 312 -2.14 0.55 3.75
CA TRP A 312 -1.43 -0.64 4.18
C TRP A 312 0.07 -0.56 3.86
N TRP A 313 0.46 -0.21 2.63
CA TRP A 313 1.87 -0.03 2.25
C TRP A 313 2.57 1.05 3.07
N ARG A 314 1.89 2.18 3.34
CA ARG A 314 2.42 3.27 4.18
C ARG A 314 2.61 2.86 5.64
N SER A 315 1.79 1.93 6.12
CA SER A 315 1.93 1.35 7.45
C SER A 315 3.19 0.48 7.55
N GLN A 316 3.57 -0.22 6.48
CA GLN A 316 4.76 -1.09 6.46
C GLN A 316 6.06 -0.31 6.23
N GLY A 317 5.99 0.89 5.63
CA GLY A 317 7.13 1.77 5.43
C GLY A 317 6.75 3.09 4.76
N GLN A 318 7.69 4.04 4.65
CA GLN A 318 7.38 5.34 4.05
C GLN A 318 7.28 5.33 2.51
N ARG A 319 7.74 4.26 1.84
CA ARG A 319 7.79 4.16 0.38
C ARG A 319 6.77 3.13 -0.10
N THR A 320 6.09 3.48 -1.17
CA THR A 320 5.16 2.60 -1.88
C THR A 320 5.87 1.95 -3.08
N PRO A 321 5.42 0.77 -3.53
CA PRO A 321 5.93 0.14 -4.74
C PRO A 321 5.72 1.03 -5.97
N SER A 322 6.69 1.03 -6.88
CA SER A 322 6.64 1.83 -8.10
C SER A 322 7.24 1.08 -9.27
N ALA A 323 6.62 1.19 -10.45
CA ALA A 323 7.15 0.67 -11.70
C ALA A 323 8.18 1.64 -12.31
N LEU A 324 9.23 1.95 -11.55
CA LEU A 324 10.28 2.88 -11.97
C LEU A 324 10.99 2.36 -13.22
N GLY A 325 11.17 3.19 -14.23
CA GLY A 325 11.74 2.78 -15.52
C GLY A 325 10.70 2.35 -16.56
N LEU A 326 9.43 2.15 -16.18
CA LEU A 326 8.35 1.94 -17.15
C LEU A 326 8.17 3.18 -18.06
N GLY A 327 8.39 4.38 -17.53
CA GLY A 327 8.33 5.62 -18.30
C GLY A 327 9.41 5.68 -19.38
N VAL A 328 10.60 5.13 -19.12
CA VAL A 328 11.68 5.00 -20.11
C VAL A 328 11.23 4.12 -21.28
N LEU A 329 10.65 2.96 -20.99
CA LEU A 329 10.17 2.04 -22.02
C LEU A 329 9.02 2.64 -22.84
N ILE A 330 8.00 3.18 -22.18
CA ILE A 330 6.83 3.77 -22.85
C ILE A 330 7.25 5.00 -23.66
N GLY A 331 8.01 5.91 -23.04
CA GLY A 331 8.48 7.12 -23.70
C GLY A 331 9.35 6.81 -24.92
N GLY A 332 10.26 5.85 -24.81
CA GLY A 332 11.11 5.42 -25.92
C GLY A 332 10.30 4.83 -27.08
N VAL A 333 9.40 3.88 -26.81
CA VAL A 333 8.58 3.23 -27.86
C VAL A 333 7.68 4.24 -28.56
N VAL A 334 6.99 5.08 -27.79
CA VAL A 334 6.08 6.09 -28.34
C VAL A 334 6.84 7.14 -29.15
N THR A 335 7.98 7.62 -28.65
CA THR A 335 8.79 8.61 -29.37
C THR A 335 9.39 8.03 -30.65
N ALA A 336 9.81 6.76 -30.64
CA ALA A 336 10.30 6.09 -31.85
C ALA A 336 9.21 5.97 -32.92
N GLY A 337 7.99 5.63 -32.51
CA GLY A 337 6.82 5.62 -33.42
C GLY A 337 6.51 7.01 -33.98
N ALA A 338 6.59 8.04 -33.14
CA ALA A 338 6.39 9.42 -33.58
C ALA A 338 7.49 9.89 -34.55
N CYS A 339 8.75 9.54 -34.31
CA CYS A 339 9.86 9.82 -35.24
C CYS A 339 9.59 9.18 -36.60
N TYR A 340 9.32 7.87 -36.63
CA TYR A 340 9.10 7.15 -37.89
C TYR A 340 7.97 7.76 -38.73
N VAL A 341 6.90 8.24 -38.08
CA VAL A 341 5.76 8.86 -38.78
C VAL A 341 6.03 10.29 -39.22
N CYS A 342 6.77 11.08 -38.43
CA CYS A 342 7.00 12.50 -38.75
C CYS A 342 8.18 12.71 -39.71
N ILE A 343 9.24 11.90 -39.60
CA ILE A 343 10.50 12.08 -40.36
C ILE A 343 10.91 10.85 -41.19
N GLY A 344 10.19 9.73 -41.10
CA GLY A 344 10.50 8.50 -41.85
C GLY A 344 11.64 7.65 -41.28
N GLU A 345 12.33 8.13 -40.25
CA GLU A 345 13.46 7.46 -39.61
C GLU A 345 13.36 7.50 -38.07
N ILE A 346 14.11 6.64 -37.40
CA ILE A 346 14.17 6.60 -35.93
C ILE A 346 15.42 7.36 -35.48
N GLU A 347 15.23 8.58 -34.98
CA GLU A 347 16.31 9.37 -34.42
C GLU A 347 16.59 8.98 -32.97
N ILE A 348 17.71 8.29 -32.73
CA ILE A 348 18.05 7.73 -31.41
C ILE A 348 18.11 8.81 -30.33
N MET A 349 18.60 10.02 -30.66
CA MET A 349 18.72 11.11 -29.70
C MET A 349 17.35 11.57 -29.20
N LEU A 350 16.39 11.80 -30.09
CA LEU A 350 15.01 12.13 -29.72
C LEU A 350 14.34 11.01 -28.93
N VAL A 351 14.56 9.75 -29.29
CA VAL A 351 14.04 8.60 -28.54
C VAL A 351 14.56 8.58 -27.09
N LEU A 352 15.86 8.83 -26.88
CA LEU A 352 16.44 8.92 -25.55
C LEU A 352 15.89 10.11 -24.75
N ILE A 353 15.72 11.27 -25.40
CA ILE A 353 15.12 12.47 -24.80
C ILE A 353 13.68 12.17 -24.37
N GLY A 354 12.87 11.59 -25.25
CA GLY A 354 11.49 11.21 -24.97
C GLY A 354 11.36 10.19 -23.84
N ALA A 355 12.25 9.21 -23.79
CA ALA A 355 12.31 8.21 -22.72
C ALA A 355 12.62 8.84 -21.34
N ILE A 356 13.67 9.66 -21.26
CA ILE A 356 14.07 10.34 -20.01
C ILE A 356 13.00 11.34 -19.57
N MET A 357 12.44 12.11 -20.50
CA MET A 357 11.39 13.09 -20.23
C MET A 357 10.12 12.42 -19.69
N CYS A 358 9.70 11.31 -20.29
CA CYS A 358 8.54 10.55 -19.83
C CYS A 358 8.73 10.04 -18.39
N GLU A 359 9.88 9.41 -18.08
CA GLU A 359 10.18 8.94 -16.72
C GLU A 359 10.27 10.10 -15.72
N GLY A 360 10.92 11.21 -16.09
CA GLY A 360 11.03 12.40 -15.25
C GLY A 360 9.67 13.01 -14.94
N THR A 361 8.80 13.12 -15.94
CA THR A 361 7.43 13.64 -15.78
C THR A 361 6.61 12.69 -14.89
N MET A 362 6.64 11.38 -15.16
CA MET A 362 5.95 10.37 -14.36
C MET A 362 6.39 10.39 -12.89
N GLY A 363 7.71 10.52 -12.66
CA GLY A 363 8.29 10.66 -11.33
C GLY A 363 7.85 11.96 -10.62
N GLY A 364 7.78 13.07 -11.35
CA GLY A 364 7.26 14.34 -10.84
C GLY A 364 5.79 14.25 -10.42
N VAL A 365 4.93 13.67 -11.27
CA VAL A 365 3.52 13.44 -10.94
C VAL A 365 3.38 12.54 -9.71
N ARG A 366 4.21 11.50 -9.59
CA ARG A 366 4.23 10.63 -8.40
C ARG A 366 4.63 11.38 -7.13
N LEU A 367 5.62 12.28 -7.21
CA LEU A 367 6.04 13.10 -6.06
C LEU A 367 4.92 14.04 -5.60
N LEU A 368 4.23 14.69 -6.54
CA LEU A 368 3.05 15.50 -6.22
C LEU A 368 1.98 14.65 -5.51
N HIS A 369 1.68 13.46 -6.04
CA HIS A 369 0.73 12.56 -5.40
C HIS A 369 1.16 12.12 -4.00
N ALA A 370 2.44 11.79 -3.80
CA ALA A 370 2.97 11.42 -2.49
C ALA A 370 2.93 12.57 -1.47
N SER A 371 3.09 13.82 -1.92
CA SER A 371 3.02 14.99 -1.04
C SER A 371 1.61 15.27 -0.53
N THR A 372 0.58 15.10 -1.35
CA THR A 372 -0.81 15.37 -0.96
C THR A 372 -1.37 14.29 -0.05
N GLN A 373 -0.86 13.05 -0.15
CA GLN A 373 -1.22 11.96 0.75
C GLN A 373 -0.83 12.18 2.22
N ARG A 374 -0.01 13.20 2.50
CA ARG A 374 0.32 13.62 3.88
C ARG A 374 -0.68 14.61 4.46
N LEU A 375 -1.57 15.17 3.64
CA LEU A 375 -2.57 16.12 4.08
C LEU A 375 -3.72 15.41 4.79
N ALA A 376 -4.39 16.13 5.70
CA ALA A 376 -5.55 15.61 6.44
C ALA A 376 -6.70 15.16 5.54
N ARG A 377 -6.79 15.70 4.31
CA ARG A 377 -7.76 15.31 3.28
C ARG A 377 -7.05 15.05 1.93
N PRO A 378 -6.44 13.87 1.74
CA PRO A 378 -5.65 13.55 0.55
C PRO A 378 -6.44 13.72 -0.76
N ASN A 379 -7.70 13.29 -0.75
CA ASN A 379 -8.56 13.28 -1.94
C ASN A 379 -9.22 14.63 -2.23
N ALA A 380 -9.15 15.60 -1.30
CA ALA A 380 -9.71 16.94 -1.49
C ALA A 380 -8.79 17.85 -2.32
N VAL A 381 -7.51 17.48 -2.46
CA VAL A 381 -6.56 18.23 -3.27
C VAL A 381 -6.63 17.75 -4.71
N PHE A 382 -7.07 18.64 -5.61
CA PHE A 382 -7.05 18.39 -7.03
C PHE A 382 -5.61 18.43 -7.57
N ILE A 383 -4.85 17.35 -7.36
CA ILE A 383 -3.48 17.18 -7.88
C ILE A 383 -3.42 17.48 -9.39
N ARG A 384 -4.50 17.14 -10.11
CA ARG A 384 -4.63 17.43 -11.55
C ARG A 384 -4.47 18.91 -11.89
N LEU A 385 -4.80 19.84 -10.98
CA LEU A 385 -4.60 21.29 -11.18
C LEU A 385 -3.13 21.70 -11.09
N LEU A 386 -2.25 20.87 -10.53
CA LEU A 386 -0.81 21.15 -10.45
C LEU A 386 -0.03 20.56 -11.64
N LEU A 387 -0.63 19.68 -12.43
CA LEU A 387 0.00 19.07 -13.61
C LEU A 387 0.44 20.09 -14.68
N PRO A 388 -0.24 21.23 -14.91
CA PRO A 388 0.23 22.26 -15.82
C PRO A 388 1.63 22.80 -15.51
N ALA A 389 2.13 22.65 -14.27
CA ALA A 389 3.50 23.03 -13.91
C ALA A 389 4.58 22.29 -14.73
N PHE A 390 4.27 21.12 -15.30
CA PHE A 390 5.20 20.36 -16.15
C PHE A 390 5.27 20.87 -17.59
N ILE A 391 4.38 21.78 -18.01
CA ILE A 391 4.37 22.32 -19.38
C ILE A 391 5.64 23.15 -19.65
N LEU A 392 6.09 23.95 -18.67
CA LEU A 392 7.29 24.77 -18.83
C LEU A 392 8.57 23.91 -18.97
N PRO A 393 8.85 22.94 -18.07
CA PRO A 393 9.95 21.99 -18.28
C PRO A 393 9.90 21.29 -19.64
N TRP A 394 8.71 20.86 -20.08
CA TRP A 394 8.55 20.25 -21.40
C TRP A 394 8.92 21.20 -22.54
N ALA A 395 8.43 22.44 -22.53
CA ALA A 395 8.74 23.44 -23.55
C ALA A 395 10.24 23.74 -23.64
N LEU A 396 10.94 23.78 -22.50
CA LEU A 396 12.39 23.96 -22.45
C LEU A 396 13.13 22.76 -23.06
N ILE A 397 12.69 21.53 -22.76
CA ILE A 397 13.26 20.31 -23.34
C ILE A 397 13.07 20.31 -24.86
N VAL A 398 11.88 20.66 -25.35
CA VAL A 398 11.58 20.74 -26.78
C VAL A 398 12.46 21.80 -27.46
N SER A 399 12.59 22.99 -26.87
CA SER A 399 13.43 24.05 -27.43
C SER A 399 14.91 23.67 -27.47
N TRP A 400 15.41 22.96 -26.47
CA TRP A 400 16.78 22.47 -26.45
C TRP A 400 16.99 21.37 -27.48
N ALA A 401 16.06 20.41 -27.55
CA ALA A 401 16.13 19.29 -28.48
C ALA A 401 16.01 19.72 -29.95
N ALA A 402 15.28 20.80 -30.24
CA ALA A 402 15.16 21.36 -31.58
C ALA A 402 16.43 22.10 -32.05
N GLY A 403 17.37 22.39 -31.14
CA GLY A 403 18.65 23.03 -31.45
C GLY A 403 19.82 22.05 -31.58
N LEU A 404 19.57 20.75 -31.38
CA LEU A 404 20.49 19.65 -31.68
C LEU A 404 20.38 19.32 -33.17
#